data_AF-A0A2D4IUC8-F1
#
_entry.id   AF-A0A2D4IUC8-F1
#
_cell.length_a   1.000
_cell.length_b   1.000
_cell.length_c   1.000
_cell.angle_alpha   90.00
_cell.angle_beta   90.00
_cell.angle_gamma   90.00
#
_symmetry.space_group_name_H-M   'P 1'
#
loop_
_entity.id
_entity.type
_entity.pdbx_description
1 polymer ?
#
loop_
_entity_poly.entity_id
_entity_poly.type
_entity_poly.pdbx_seq_one_letter_code
_entity_poly.pdbx_strand_id
1 'polypeptide(L)'
;MIFAECSPNTCPCGEQCCNQRIQRHEWVQCLERFRAEEKGWGIRTKESLKAGQFIIEYLGEVVSEQEFRNRMIEQYHNHSDHYCLNLDSGMVIDSYRMGNEARFINHSCNPNCEMQKWSVNGVYRIGLYALKDMPAGTELTYDYNFHSFNVEKQQLCKCGFEKCRGIIGGKSQRMNGLLSKANQVVTAQRRPSRSKEKRKSKKKKKKRKGHVPE
;
A
#
# COMPACT_ATOMS: atom_id res chain seq x y z
N MET A 1 9.89 -4.47 -17.67
CA MET A 1 8.52 -4.85 -18.11
C MET A 1 7.52 -3.95 -17.41
N ILE A 2 6.40 -3.60 -18.06
CA ILE A 2 5.53 -2.47 -17.65
C ILE A 2 4.27 -2.85 -16.85
N PHE A 3 4.22 -4.01 -16.17
CA PHE A 3 3.06 -4.50 -15.38
C PHE A 3 1.68 -4.19 -16.02
N ALA A 4 1.50 -4.62 -17.26
CA ALA A 4 0.25 -4.47 -18.00
C ALA A 4 -0.17 -5.82 -18.57
N GLU A 5 -1.44 -6.18 -18.39
CA GLU A 5 -2.00 -7.38 -19.00
C GLU A 5 -2.26 -7.16 -20.49
N CYS A 6 -2.13 -8.22 -21.28
CA CYS A 6 -2.48 -8.17 -22.69
C CYS A 6 -4.00 -8.05 -22.86
N SER A 7 -4.45 -7.35 -23.91
CA SER A 7 -5.87 -7.39 -24.28
C SER A 7 -6.14 -8.65 -25.12
N PRO A 8 -7.23 -9.41 -24.84
CA PRO A 8 -7.56 -10.64 -25.58
C PRO A 8 -7.77 -10.39 -27.08
N ASN A 9 -8.23 -9.19 -27.44
CA ASN A 9 -8.56 -8.84 -28.83
C ASN A 9 -7.33 -8.47 -29.69
N THR A 10 -6.17 -8.21 -29.06
CA THR A 10 -4.98 -7.69 -29.76
C THR A 10 -3.74 -8.52 -29.50
N CYS A 11 -3.75 -9.41 -28.50
CA CYS A 11 -2.62 -10.26 -28.20
C CYS A 11 -2.38 -11.27 -29.34
N PRO A 12 -1.20 -11.31 -29.97
CA PRO A 12 -0.91 -12.27 -31.04
C PRO A 12 -0.89 -13.72 -30.54
N CYS A 13 -0.77 -13.94 -29.23
CA CYS A 13 -0.83 -15.28 -28.63
C CYS A 13 -2.27 -15.80 -28.46
N GLY A 14 -3.30 -14.96 -28.68
CA GLY A 14 -4.71 -15.34 -28.51
C GLY A 14 -4.97 -16.01 -27.17
N GLU A 15 -5.62 -17.17 -27.20
CA GLU A 15 -5.97 -17.96 -26.01
C GLU A 15 -4.78 -18.57 -25.27
N GLN A 16 -3.60 -18.67 -25.91
CA GLN A 16 -2.38 -19.18 -25.27
C GLN A 16 -1.65 -18.11 -24.44
N CYS A 17 -2.16 -16.87 -24.41
CA CYS A 17 -1.56 -15.79 -23.64
C CYS A 17 -1.68 -16.04 -22.12
N CYS A 18 -0.55 -16.19 -21.43
CA CYS A 18 -0.50 -16.33 -19.97
C CYS A 18 -0.39 -14.98 -19.21
N ASN A 19 -0.55 -13.84 -19.92
CA ASN A 19 -0.47 -12.48 -19.37
C ASN A 19 -1.85 -11.80 -19.29
N GLN A 20 -2.87 -12.57 -18.88
CA GLN A 20 -4.27 -12.14 -18.76
C GLN A 20 -4.91 -12.67 -17.46
N ARG A 21 -4.10 -12.93 -16.43
CA ARG A 21 -4.46 -13.74 -15.27
C ARG A 21 -5.51 -13.05 -14.38
N ILE A 22 -5.38 -11.74 -14.16
CA ILE A 22 -6.30 -10.92 -13.37
C ILE A 22 -7.63 -10.81 -14.10
N GLN A 23 -7.65 -10.40 -15.37
CA GLN A 23 -8.92 -10.26 -16.10
C GLN A 23 -9.67 -11.59 -16.30
N ARG A 24 -8.94 -12.71 -16.38
CA ARG A 24 -9.51 -14.07 -16.46
C ARG A 24 -9.84 -14.68 -15.10
N HIS A 25 -9.55 -13.99 -13.99
CA HIS A 25 -9.75 -14.48 -12.63
C HIS A 25 -9.08 -15.84 -12.38
N GLU A 26 -7.85 -16.02 -12.89
CA GLU A 26 -7.05 -17.24 -12.75
C GLU A 26 -6.43 -17.34 -11.33
N TRP A 27 -7.28 -17.25 -10.30
CA TRP A 27 -6.89 -17.36 -8.90
C TRP A 27 -6.57 -18.81 -8.56
N VAL A 28 -5.62 -19.00 -7.63
CA VAL A 28 -5.33 -20.34 -7.12
C VAL A 28 -6.51 -20.84 -6.29
N GLN A 29 -6.88 -22.11 -6.47
CA GLN A 29 -8.06 -22.71 -5.84
C GLN A 29 -7.75 -23.40 -4.50
N CYS A 30 -6.48 -23.39 -4.11
CA CYS A 30 -5.96 -24.10 -2.95
C CYS A 30 -5.82 -23.22 -1.69
N LEU A 31 -6.41 -22.02 -1.67
CA LEU A 31 -6.38 -21.18 -0.47
C LEU A 31 -7.32 -21.71 0.62
N GLU A 32 -6.90 -21.55 1.87
CA GLU A 32 -7.69 -21.89 3.04
C GLU A 32 -7.51 -20.83 4.13
N ARG A 33 -8.62 -20.39 4.69
CA ARG A 33 -8.63 -19.53 5.87
C ARG A 33 -8.47 -20.37 7.13
N PHE A 34 -7.51 -20.01 7.98
CA PHE A 34 -7.18 -20.73 9.20
C PHE A 34 -6.95 -19.78 10.38
N ARG A 35 -7.00 -20.30 11.60
CA ARG A 35 -6.69 -19.51 12.81
C ARG A 35 -5.19 -19.39 12.96
N ALA A 36 -4.66 -18.18 12.80
CA ALA A 36 -3.25 -17.87 12.94
C ALA A 36 -2.96 -17.40 14.38
N GLU A 37 -2.01 -18.05 15.04
CA GLU A 37 -1.63 -17.73 16.42
C GLU A 37 -1.25 -16.26 16.58
N GLU A 38 -1.81 -15.60 17.60
CA GLU A 38 -1.63 -14.17 17.93
C GLU A 38 -1.99 -13.14 16.83
N LYS A 39 -2.43 -13.58 15.65
CA LYS A 39 -2.76 -12.73 14.49
C LYS A 39 -4.23 -12.82 14.05
N GLY A 40 -5.02 -13.66 14.72
CA GLY A 40 -6.44 -13.84 14.41
C GLY A 40 -6.66 -14.85 13.30
N TRP A 41 -7.19 -14.40 12.16
CA TRP A 41 -7.37 -15.24 10.97
C TRP A 41 -6.21 -15.00 10.00
N GLY A 42 -5.82 -16.04 9.27
CA GLY A 42 -4.83 -15.98 8.21
C GLY A 42 -5.28 -16.76 6.99
N ILE A 43 -4.58 -16.61 5.87
CA ILE A 43 -4.72 -17.46 4.69
C ILE A 43 -3.47 -18.31 4.55
N ARG A 44 -3.64 -19.59 4.27
CA ARG A 44 -2.57 -20.51 3.87
C ARG A 44 -2.90 -21.19 2.55
N THR A 45 -1.88 -21.69 1.87
CA THR A 45 -2.05 -22.53 0.69
C THR A 45 -2.11 -24.01 1.09
N LYS A 46 -3.00 -24.80 0.48
CA LYS A 46 -3.09 -26.26 0.65
C LYS A 46 -2.18 -27.03 -0.30
N GLU A 47 -1.64 -26.35 -1.31
CA GLU A 47 -0.74 -26.90 -2.32
C GLU A 47 0.54 -26.06 -2.42
N SER A 48 1.56 -26.58 -3.10
CA SER A 48 2.79 -25.83 -3.30
C SER A 48 2.59 -24.71 -4.33
N LEU A 49 3.14 -23.54 -4.06
CA LEU A 49 3.14 -22.38 -4.97
C LEU A 49 4.57 -22.05 -5.41
N LYS A 50 4.72 -21.54 -6.62
CA LYS A 50 6.02 -21.20 -7.23
C LYS A 50 6.31 -19.70 -7.17
N ALA A 51 7.59 -19.35 -7.08
CA ALA A 51 8.03 -17.96 -7.15
C ALA A 51 7.50 -17.28 -8.44
N GLY A 52 6.98 -16.06 -8.31
CA GLY A 52 6.38 -15.28 -9.39
C GLY A 52 4.95 -15.70 -9.79
N GLN A 53 4.39 -16.75 -9.19
CA GLN A 53 3.03 -17.21 -9.49
C GLN A 53 2.00 -16.18 -9.00
N PHE A 54 1.02 -15.88 -9.85
CA PHE A 54 -0.18 -15.13 -9.46
C PHE A 54 -1.05 -15.96 -8.53
N ILE A 55 -1.47 -15.37 -7.41
CA ILE A 55 -2.23 -16.06 -6.37
C ILE A 55 -3.69 -15.65 -6.42
N ILE A 56 -3.98 -14.37 -6.22
CA ILE A 56 -5.35 -13.84 -6.11
C ILE A 56 -5.35 -12.32 -6.35
N GLU A 57 -6.44 -11.78 -6.87
CA GLU A 57 -6.67 -10.33 -6.89
C GLU A 57 -7.14 -9.83 -5.51
N TYR A 58 -6.66 -8.67 -5.06
CA TYR A 58 -7.16 -8.04 -3.84
C TYR A 58 -8.42 -7.23 -4.15
N LEU A 59 -9.58 -7.73 -3.73
CA LEU A 59 -10.86 -7.10 -4.03
C LEU A 59 -11.40 -6.26 -2.86
N GLY A 60 -12.06 -5.16 -3.20
CA GLY A 60 -12.77 -4.29 -2.29
C GLY A 60 -13.45 -3.13 -3.03
N GLU A 61 -14.08 -2.23 -2.27
CA GLU A 61 -14.65 -1.00 -2.80
C GLU A 61 -13.52 -0.02 -3.17
N VAL A 62 -13.46 0.43 -4.42
CA VAL A 62 -12.48 1.45 -4.82
C VAL A 62 -13.03 2.83 -4.49
N VAL A 63 -12.42 3.50 -3.53
CA VAL A 63 -12.85 4.80 -3.00
C VAL A 63 -11.72 5.82 -3.02
N SER A 64 -12.06 7.10 -2.96
CA SER A 64 -11.05 8.14 -2.78
C SER A 64 -10.50 8.10 -1.35
N GLU A 65 -9.29 8.62 -1.18
CA GLU A 65 -8.64 8.79 0.11
C GLU A 65 -9.48 9.63 1.08
N GLN A 66 -10.19 10.65 0.58
CA GLN A 66 -11.10 11.45 1.40
C GLN A 66 -12.30 10.64 1.88
N GLU A 67 -12.92 9.86 1.00
CA GLU A 67 -14.04 8.98 1.37
C GLU A 67 -13.59 7.92 2.38
N PHE A 68 -12.42 7.31 2.16
CA PHE A 68 -11.86 6.33 3.10
C PHE A 68 -11.61 6.96 4.49
N ARG A 69 -11.08 8.19 4.56
CA ARG A 69 -10.94 8.93 5.82
C ARG A 69 -12.27 9.16 6.53
N ASN A 70 -13.31 9.54 5.79
CA ASN A 70 -14.66 9.73 6.37
C ASN A 70 -15.16 8.40 6.97
N ARG A 71 -15.05 7.29 6.23
CA ARG A 71 -15.41 5.94 6.72
C ARG A 71 -14.61 5.53 7.95
N MET A 72 -13.32 5.86 8.02
CA MET A 72 -12.48 5.59 9.19
C MET A 72 -13.00 6.28 10.45
N ILE A 73 -13.48 7.52 10.33
CA ILE A 73 -14.02 8.30 11.47
C ILE A 73 -15.42 7.80 11.84
N GLU A 74 -16.31 7.68 10.85
CA GLU A 74 -17.73 7.45 11.09
C GLU A 74 -18.06 5.98 11.38
N GLN A 75 -17.36 5.03 10.75
CA GLN A 75 -17.74 3.61 10.74
C GLN A 75 -16.66 2.71 11.36
N TYR A 76 -15.37 2.97 11.09
CA TYR A 76 -14.29 2.03 11.45
C TYR A 76 -13.50 2.42 12.71
N HIS A 77 -13.88 3.49 13.41
CA HIS A 77 -13.15 4.01 14.58
C HIS A 77 -12.90 2.97 15.70
N ASN A 78 -13.83 2.02 15.88
CA ASN A 78 -13.72 0.95 16.88
C ASN A 78 -13.09 -0.35 16.36
N HIS A 79 -12.68 -0.41 15.09
CA HIS A 79 -12.06 -1.63 14.55
C HIS A 79 -10.62 -1.77 15.03
N SER A 80 -10.25 -2.99 15.42
CA SER A 80 -8.87 -3.37 15.72
C SER A 80 -8.06 -3.61 14.46
N ASP A 81 -8.70 -4.08 13.39
CA ASP A 81 -8.03 -4.54 12.18
C ASP A 81 -8.13 -3.49 11.05
N HIS A 82 -7.18 -3.54 10.11
CA HIS A 82 -7.13 -2.63 8.96
C HIS A 82 -7.16 -3.40 7.64
N TYR A 83 -8.23 -3.17 6.86
CA TYR A 83 -8.51 -3.89 5.62
C TYR A 83 -8.51 -2.92 4.42
N CYS A 84 -7.35 -2.36 4.08
CA CYS A 84 -7.23 -1.42 2.95
C CYS A 84 -5.86 -1.47 2.25
N LEU A 85 -5.85 -1.20 0.95
CA LEU A 85 -4.64 -1.05 0.12
C LEU A 85 -4.63 0.23 -0.68
N ASN A 86 -3.45 0.83 -0.84
CA ASN A 86 -3.23 1.93 -1.76
C ASN A 86 -3.26 1.46 -3.21
N LEU A 87 -4.13 2.06 -4.03
CA LEU A 87 -4.22 1.77 -5.46
C LEU A 87 -3.33 2.70 -6.28
N ASP A 88 -3.80 3.93 -6.51
CA ASP A 88 -3.09 4.94 -7.31
C ASP A 88 -3.69 6.33 -7.07
N SER A 89 -2.89 7.39 -7.20
CA SER A 89 -3.39 8.78 -7.30
C SER A 89 -4.42 9.20 -6.23
N GLY A 90 -4.25 8.75 -4.99
CA GLY A 90 -5.19 9.05 -3.89
C GLY A 90 -6.45 8.18 -3.87
N MET A 91 -6.44 7.04 -4.58
CA MET A 91 -7.48 6.01 -4.52
C MET A 91 -7.03 4.84 -3.64
N VAL A 92 -7.99 4.26 -2.92
CA VAL A 92 -7.81 3.18 -1.94
C VAL A 92 -8.77 2.04 -2.29
N ILE A 93 -8.31 0.81 -2.19
CA ILE A 93 -9.18 -0.37 -2.16
C ILE A 93 -9.58 -0.61 -0.69
N ASP A 94 -10.83 -0.34 -0.36
CA ASP A 94 -11.42 -0.54 0.95
C ASP A 94 -12.11 -1.92 1.01
N SER A 95 -11.59 -2.81 1.86
CA SER A 95 -12.09 -4.17 2.03
C SER A 95 -12.69 -4.44 3.41
N TYR A 96 -13.05 -3.37 4.15
CA TYR A 96 -13.70 -3.50 5.45
C TYR A 96 -15.05 -4.20 5.34
N ARG A 97 -15.90 -3.79 4.39
CA ARG A 97 -17.27 -4.30 4.22
C ARG A 97 -17.42 -5.30 3.09
N MET A 98 -16.76 -5.05 1.96
CA MET A 98 -16.84 -5.89 0.76
C MET A 98 -15.42 -6.28 0.33
N GLY A 99 -15.20 -7.54 -0.01
CA GLY A 99 -13.91 -8.03 -0.46
C GLY A 99 -13.91 -9.53 -0.64
N ASN A 100 -12.74 -10.11 -0.84
CA ASN A 100 -12.54 -11.56 -0.96
C ASN A 100 -11.57 -12.07 0.14
N GLU A 101 -11.22 -13.35 0.09
CA GLU A 101 -10.34 -14.00 1.07
C GLU A 101 -8.96 -13.33 1.22
N ALA A 102 -8.50 -12.57 0.21
CA ALA A 102 -7.24 -11.83 0.27
C ALA A 102 -7.17 -10.82 1.43
N ARG A 103 -8.31 -10.34 1.94
CA ARG A 103 -8.38 -9.44 3.10
C ARG A 103 -7.85 -10.07 4.40
N PHE A 104 -7.78 -11.39 4.49
CA PHE A 104 -7.30 -12.13 5.67
C PHE A 104 -5.81 -12.51 5.58
N ILE A 105 -5.10 -12.09 4.52
CA ILE A 105 -3.67 -12.38 4.38
C ILE A 105 -2.90 -11.47 5.32
N ASN A 106 -2.14 -12.06 6.25
CA ASN A 106 -1.48 -11.33 7.32
C ASN A 106 -0.20 -10.61 6.90
N HIS A 107 0.26 -9.72 7.79
CA HIS A 107 1.55 -9.08 7.66
C HIS A 107 2.72 -10.00 8.04
N SER A 108 3.84 -9.88 7.32
CA SER A 108 5.17 -10.30 7.80
C SER A 108 6.25 -9.29 7.44
N CYS A 109 7.22 -9.10 8.35
CA CYS A 109 8.43 -8.31 8.08
C CYS A 109 9.43 -9.06 7.17
N ASN A 110 9.24 -10.36 6.97
CA ASN A 110 9.93 -11.18 5.97
C ASN A 110 8.87 -11.90 5.13
N PRO A 111 8.21 -11.18 4.19
CA PRO A 111 7.07 -11.71 3.46
C PRO A 111 7.48 -12.82 2.49
N ASN A 112 6.48 -13.63 2.12
CA ASN A 112 6.58 -14.64 1.06
C ASN A 112 5.73 -14.30 -0.17
N CYS A 113 4.92 -13.24 -0.10
CA CYS A 113 4.16 -12.67 -1.20
C CYS A 113 4.36 -11.15 -1.28
N GLU A 114 4.03 -10.57 -2.43
CA GLU A 114 3.97 -9.13 -2.65
C GLU A 114 2.70 -8.72 -3.39
N MET A 115 2.29 -7.47 -3.20
CA MET A 115 1.19 -6.87 -3.95
C MET A 115 1.75 -6.15 -5.18
N GLN A 116 1.30 -6.52 -6.36
CA GLN A 116 1.69 -5.89 -7.62
C GLN A 116 0.53 -5.10 -8.22
N LYS A 117 0.78 -3.84 -8.57
CA LYS A 117 -0.16 -3.00 -9.31
C LYS A 117 -0.03 -3.29 -10.81
N TRP A 118 -1.12 -3.71 -11.43
CA TRP A 118 -1.21 -4.03 -12.85
C TRP A 118 -2.19 -3.11 -13.56
N SER A 119 -1.84 -2.65 -14.77
CA SER A 119 -2.81 -2.05 -15.68
C SER A 119 -3.54 -3.15 -16.43
N VAL A 120 -4.84 -3.29 -16.19
CA VAL A 120 -5.71 -4.30 -16.77
C VAL A 120 -6.78 -3.58 -17.58
N ASN A 121 -6.67 -3.63 -18.91
CA ASN A 121 -7.55 -2.91 -19.84
C ASN A 121 -7.70 -1.40 -19.49
N GLY A 122 -6.58 -0.77 -19.09
CA GLY A 122 -6.53 0.66 -18.76
C GLY A 122 -6.91 1.01 -17.32
N VAL A 123 -7.26 0.03 -16.49
CA VAL A 123 -7.62 0.22 -15.08
C VAL A 123 -6.59 -0.43 -14.17
N TYR A 124 -6.13 0.29 -13.15
CA TYR A 124 -5.23 -0.30 -12.16
C TYR A 124 -5.97 -1.29 -11.26
N ARG A 125 -5.39 -2.48 -11.09
CA ARG A 125 -5.81 -3.54 -10.18
C ARG A 125 -4.60 -4.05 -9.39
N ILE A 126 -4.85 -4.68 -8.25
CA ILE A 126 -3.77 -5.22 -7.40
C ILE A 126 -3.90 -6.74 -7.30
N GLY A 127 -2.86 -7.43 -7.73
CA GLY A 127 -2.73 -8.88 -7.57
C GLY A 127 -1.68 -9.23 -6.52
N LEU A 128 -1.92 -10.30 -5.78
CA LEU A 128 -0.93 -10.93 -4.93
C LEU A 128 -0.11 -11.93 -5.75
N TYR A 129 1.21 -11.86 -5.63
CA TYR A 129 2.16 -12.75 -6.30
C TYR A 129 3.12 -13.37 -5.28
N ALA A 130 3.52 -14.61 -5.51
CA ALA A 130 4.53 -15.28 -4.69
C ALA A 130 5.92 -14.68 -4.92
N LEU A 131 6.65 -14.37 -3.85
CA LEU A 131 8.06 -13.93 -3.91
C LEU A 131 9.05 -15.10 -3.96
N LYS A 132 8.64 -16.27 -3.49
CA LYS A 132 9.47 -17.47 -3.35
C LYS A 132 8.60 -18.72 -3.47
N ASP A 133 9.24 -19.86 -3.72
CA ASP A 133 8.57 -21.16 -3.65
C ASP A 133 8.04 -21.40 -2.23
N MET A 134 6.81 -21.88 -2.12
CA MET A 134 6.13 -22.14 -0.85
C MET A 134 5.55 -23.55 -0.86
N PRO A 135 5.85 -24.39 0.14
CA PRO A 135 5.22 -25.70 0.27
C PRO A 135 3.75 -25.59 0.71
N ALA A 136 3.00 -26.69 0.56
CA ALA A 136 1.67 -26.83 1.13
C ALA A 136 1.67 -26.55 2.65
N GLY A 137 0.60 -25.93 3.15
CA GLY A 137 0.43 -25.51 4.54
C GLY A 137 1.02 -24.13 4.87
N THR A 138 1.77 -23.50 3.97
CA THR A 138 2.42 -22.21 4.22
C THR A 138 1.40 -21.08 4.34
N GLU A 139 1.46 -20.32 5.43
CA GLU A 139 0.72 -19.05 5.59
C GLU A 139 1.23 -18.01 4.59
N LEU A 140 0.32 -17.38 3.86
CA LEU A 140 0.62 -16.30 2.93
C LEU A 140 0.74 -14.99 3.70
N THR A 141 1.78 -14.22 3.39
CA THR A 141 2.07 -12.95 4.06
C THR A 141 2.66 -11.93 3.09
N TYR A 142 2.35 -10.65 3.30
CA TYR A 142 2.98 -9.54 2.58
C TYR A 142 3.38 -8.40 3.53
N ASP A 143 4.20 -7.48 3.06
CA ASP A 143 4.57 -6.30 3.86
C ASP A 143 3.51 -5.20 3.74
N TYR A 144 2.76 -4.99 4.82
CA TYR A 144 1.72 -3.96 4.91
C TYR A 144 2.32 -2.55 4.79
N ASN A 145 3.54 -2.30 5.23
CA ASN A 145 4.10 -0.94 5.22
C ASN A 145 4.39 -0.43 3.80
N PHE A 146 4.50 -1.31 2.80
CA PHE A 146 4.63 -0.91 1.41
C PHE A 146 3.29 -0.61 0.73
N HIS A 147 2.18 -1.18 1.22
CA HIS A 147 0.92 -1.22 0.46
C HIS A 147 -0.32 -0.75 1.23
N SER A 148 -0.32 -0.80 2.57
CA SER A 148 -1.43 -0.36 3.41
C SER A 148 -1.44 1.15 3.61
N PHE A 149 -2.65 1.73 3.66
CA PHE A 149 -2.85 3.18 3.68
C PHE A 149 -2.82 3.80 5.09
N ASN A 150 -3.14 3.04 6.13
CA ASN A 150 -3.32 3.61 7.47
C ASN A 150 -2.03 3.64 8.31
N VAL A 151 -1.51 4.85 8.57
CA VAL A 151 -0.22 5.09 9.25
C VAL A 151 -0.40 5.52 10.73
N GLU A 152 -1.63 5.82 11.15
CA GLU A 152 -1.86 6.51 12.42
C GLU A 152 -1.99 5.56 13.62
N LYS A 153 -2.54 4.36 13.43
CA LYS A 153 -2.70 3.35 14.49
C LYS A 153 -1.66 2.24 14.29
N GLN A 154 -0.66 2.21 15.17
CA GLN A 154 0.36 1.17 15.17
C GLN A 154 -0.17 -0.08 15.88
N GLN A 155 0.19 -1.25 15.35
CA GLN A 155 -0.11 -2.54 15.97
C GLN A 155 1.19 -3.30 16.24
N LEU A 156 1.22 -4.14 17.27
CA LEU A 156 2.39 -5.00 17.53
C LEU A 156 2.51 -6.04 16.41
N CYS A 157 3.71 -6.17 15.83
CA CYS A 157 3.98 -7.17 14.82
C CYS A 157 4.32 -8.51 15.46
N LYS A 158 3.53 -9.54 15.12
CA LYS A 158 3.66 -10.92 15.60
C LYS A 158 4.12 -11.89 14.50
N CYS A 159 4.93 -11.41 13.56
CA CYS A 159 5.37 -12.22 12.42
C CYS A 159 6.43 -13.29 12.74
N GLY A 160 7.03 -13.26 13.94
CA GLY A 160 8.02 -14.25 14.38
C GLY A 160 9.40 -14.16 13.71
N PHE A 161 9.63 -13.20 12.80
CA PHE A 161 10.91 -13.05 12.13
C PHE A 161 11.98 -12.47 13.06
N GLU A 162 13.21 -12.99 13.02
CA GLU A 162 14.33 -12.54 13.88
C GLU A 162 14.63 -11.04 13.77
N LYS A 163 14.51 -10.46 12.56
CA LYS A 163 14.69 -9.03 12.31
C LYS A 163 13.34 -8.30 12.16
N CYS A 164 12.33 -8.74 12.90
CA CYS A 164 11.01 -8.10 12.93
C CYS A 164 11.13 -6.62 13.34
N ARG A 165 10.35 -5.75 12.69
CA ARG A 165 10.29 -4.31 13.01
C ARG A 165 9.57 -4.01 14.34
N GLY A 166 8.95 -5.01 14.96
CA GLY A 166 8.19 -4.89 16.21
C GLY A 166 6.79 -4.29 16.05
N ILE A 167 6.55 -3.48 15.00
CA ILE A 167 5.28 -2.82 14.74
C ILE A 167 4.82 -2.97 13.29
N ILE A 168 3.50 -2.93 13.09
CA ILE A 168 2.79 -2.83 11.81
C ILE A 168 2.26 -1.41 11.70
N GLY A 169 2.51 -0.74 10.58
CA GLY A 169 2.21 0.68 10.41
C GLY A 169 3.23 1.60 11.09
N GLY A 170 2.87 2.89 11.20
CA GLY A 170 3.72 3.94 11.76
C GLY A 170 4.75 4.52 10.76
N LYS A 171 5.40 5.61 11.15
CA LYS A 171 6.48 6.27 10.37
C LYS A 171 7.78 5.43 10.40
N SER A 172 7.72 4.15 10.01
CA SER A 172 8.93 3.36 9.79
C SER A 172 9.51 3.76 8.43
N GLN A 173 10.72 4.31 8.48
CA GLN A 173 11.51 4.88 7.39
C GLN A 173 11.16 4.38 5.99
N ARG A 174 10.64 5.30 5.16
CA ARG A 174 10.69 5.21 3.70
C ARG A 174 12.16 5.12 3.30
N MET A 175 12.73 3.92 3.22
CA MET A 175 13.99 3.75 2.50
C MET A 175 13.65 3.62 1.01
N ASN A 176 13.21 4.73 0.42
CA ASN A 176 13.21 4.90 -1.02
C ASN A 176 14.67 4.79 -1.46
N GLY A 177 14.96 3.82 -2.32
CA GLY A 177 16.28 3.60 -2.89
C GLY A 177 16.81 4.84 -3.61
N LEU A 178 17.75 5.52 -2.98
CA LEU A 178 18.81 6.29 -3.60
C LEU A 178 20.04 6.10 -2.71
N LEU A 179 20.83 5.06 -3.02
CA LEU A 179 22.21 4.93 -2.57
C LEU A 179 22.95 6.22 -2.97
N SER A 180 23.19 7.10 -2.00
CA SER A 180 24.08 8.25 -2.15
C SER A 180 25.23 8.08 -1.18
N LYS A 181 26.33 7.55 -1.70
CA LYS A 181 27.66 7.62 -1.09
C LYS A 181 27.94 9.05 -0.63
N ALA A 182 28.40 9.23 0.60
CA ALA A 182 29.65 9.94 0.89
C ALA A 182 29.94 9.92 2.40
N ASN A 183 30.97 9.16 2.77
CA ASN A 183 31.85 9.54 3.88
C ASN A 183 32.37 10.96 3.63
N GLN A 184 32.21 11.86 4.58
CA GLN A 184 33.27 12.81 4.93
C GLN A 184 33.07 13.38 6.34
N VAL A 185 34.00 13.00 7.20
CA VAL A 185 34.33 13.59 8.49
C VAL A 185 34.87 15.00 8.25
N VAL A 186 34.27 16.05 8.82
CA VAL A 186 35.02 17.26 9.19
C VAL A 186 34.41 17.92 10.44
N THR A 187 35.32 18.34 11.29
CA THR A 187 35.30 18.83 12.67
C THR A 187 34.61 20.17 12.94
N ALA A 188 34.28 20.37 14.22
CA ALA A 188 33.75 21.57 14.86
C ALA A 188 34.61 22.83 14.72
N GLN A 189 33.96 24.01 14.70
CA GLN A 189 34.43 25.25 15.35
C GLN A 189 33.29 26.28 15.55
N ARG A 190 33.44 27.12 16.59
CA ARG A 190 32.42 27.91 17.31
C ARG A 190 32.33 29.41 16.88
N ARG A 191 31.08 29.94 16.86
CA ARG A 191 30.57 31.28 17.34
C ARG A 191 31.00 32.59 16.61
N PRO A 192 30.34 33.77 16.84
CA PRO A 192 29.07 34.09 17.55
C PRO A 192 28.08 35.09 16.86
N SER A 193 26.87 35.13 17.45
CA SER A 193 25.77 36.12 17.51
C SER A 193 25.86 37.54 16.90
N ARG A 194 24.73 38.02 16.31
CA ARG A 194 24.26 39.42 16.47
C ARG A 194 22.73 39.56 16.34
N SER A 195 22.18 40.38 17.23
CA SER A 195 20.76 40.62 17.55
C SER A 195 20.14 41.85 16.87
N LYS A 196 18.79 41.96 16.97
CA LYS A 196 17.88 43.14 16.77
C LYS A 196 17.44 43.37 15.29
N GLU A 197 16.23 43.78 14.93
CA GLU A 197 15.15 44.49 15.64
C GLU A 197 13.80 44.40 14.88
N LYS A 198 12.69 44.62 15.61
CA LYS A 198 11.31 44.78 15.11
C LYS A 198 11.13 46.06 14.28
N ARG A 199 10.21 46.07 13.30
CA ARG A 199 9.40 47.28 12.99
C ARG A 199 8.02 46.94 12.38
N LYS A 200 6.98 47.41 13.07
CA LYS A 200 5.57 47.55 12.61
C LYS A 200 5.43 48.78 11.71
N SER A 201 4.54 48.75 10.72
CA SER A 201 3.82 49.96 10.28
C SER A 201 2.50 49.67 9.54
N LYS A 202 1.44 50.30 10.04
CA LYS A 202 0.07 50.45 9.50
C LYS A 202 0.02 51.54 8.42
N LYS A 203 -0.91 51.44 7.45
CA LYS A 203 -1.76 52.48 6.79
C LYS A 203 -2.01 52.12 5.31
N LYS A 204 -3.11 52.48 4.62
CA LYS A 204 -4.46 53.01 4.90
C LYS A 204 -5.23 52.90 3.56
N LYS A 205 -6.54 52.66 3.61
CA LYS A 205 -7.50 52.75 2.49
C LYS A 205 -7.47 54.12 1.78
N LYS A 206 -7.72 54.16 0.46
CA LYS A 206 -8.30 55.33 -0.24
C LYS A 206 -9.23 54.88 -1.38
N LYS A 207 -10.50 55.32 -1.30
CA LYS A 207 -11.56 55.24 -2.32
C LYS A 207 -11.17 56.01 -3.59
N ARG A 208 -11.62 55.54 -4.76
CA ARG A 208 -11.93 56.36 -5.94
C ARG A 208 -13.25 55.91 -6.55
N LYS A 209 -14.17 56.85 -6.74
CA LYS A 209 -15.43 56.73 -7.50
C LYS A 209 -15.19 57.26 -8.92
N GLY A 210 -15.77 56.58 -9.90
CA GLY A 210 -16.44 57.14 -11.08
C GLY A 210 -15.59 57.45 -12.32
N HIS A 211 -15.84 56.72 -13.42
CA HIS A 211 -16.38 57.27 -14.68
C HIS A 211 -16.85 56.13 -15.62
N VAL A 212 -17.93 56.37 -16.36
CA VAL A 212 -18.59 55.57 -17.44
C VAL A 212 -18.30 56.32 -18.76
N PRO A 213 -18.00 55.68 -19.91
CA PRO A 213 -18.98 55.15 -20.90
C PRO A 213 -18.56 53.76 -21.43
N GLU A 214 -19.36 52.91 -22.06
CA GLU A 214 -20.52 52.99 -22.98
C GLU A 214 -21.53 51.89 -22.63
#